data_AF-R7LCX3-F1
#
_entry.id   AF-R7LCX3-F1
#
_cell.length_a   1.000
_cell.length_b   1.000
_cell.length_c   1.000
_cell.angle_alpha   90.00
_cell.angle_beta   90.00
_cell.angle_gamma   90.00
#
_symmetry.space_group_name_H-M   'P 1'
#
loop_
_entity.id
_entity.type
_entity.pdbx_description
1 polymer ?
#
loop_
_entity_poly.entity_id
_entity_poly.type
_entity_poly.pdbx_seq_one_letter_code
_entity_poly.pdbx_strand_id
1 'polypeptide(L)'
;MKKIAILVCAACMSCTALYAQNRAQTAKPADRMEKCTKVANRLADKLQLDDRTQQWFVPLYAAYQDTLMGIRRTYRMGKPVGKGQGKQAGVCALNDAEALQCVENALKRDELTLKVKRDYYVQFKKQLTPQQLVRIFCTLQRKPNQGKRPAQGQRGHGHHQQGHGGGWQQTPDFD
;
A
#
# COMPACT_ATOMS: atom_id res chain seq x y z
N MET A 1 36.06 -12.24 29.29
CA MET A 1 34.62 -12.01 29.53
C MET A 1 34.41 -10.67 30.21
N LYS A 2 33.57 -9.80 29.63
CA LYS A 2 32.54 -8.96 30.29
C LYS A 2 32.27 -7.66 29.48
N LYS A 3 31.27 -7.78 28.60
CA LYS A 3 30.19 -6.82 28.31
C LYS A 3 30.58 -5.39 27.88
N ILE A 4 30.70 -5.17 26.58
CA ILE A 4 30.46 -3.85 25.98
C ILE A 4 28.95 -3.74 25.75
N ALA A 5 28.27 -3.03 26.65
CA ALA A 5 26.87 -2.66 26.48
C ALA A 5 26.79 -1.50 25.48
N ILE A 6 26.42 -1.80 24.23
CA ILE A 6 26.09 -0.76 23.25
C ILE A 6 24.61 -0.41 23.42
N LEU A 7 24.39 0.70 24.13
CA LEU A 7 23.14 1.45 24.22
C LEU A 7 22.77 1.98 22.82
N VAL A 8 21.87 1.28 22.11
CA VAL A 8 21.20 1.81 20.91
C VAL A 8 19.69 1.76 21.13
N CYS A 9 19.15 2.74 21.87
CA CYS A 9 17.71 2.95 22.00
C CYS A 9 17.42 4.41 22.38
N ALA A 10 17.72 5.38 21.51
CA ALA A 10 17.29 6.77 21.70
C ALA A 10 17.35 7.63 20.42
N ALA A 11 16.66 7.24 19.34
CA ALA A 11 16.55 8.13 18.16
C ALA A 11 15.26 7.98 17.33
N CYS A 12 14.15 7.49 17.90
CA CYS A 12 12.88 7.39 17.17
C CYS A 12 11.67 7.87 18.00
N MET A 13 11.80 8.94 18.80
CA MET A 13 10.71 9.49 19.62
C MET A 13 10.38 10.97 19.31
N SER A 14 10.29 11.36 18.04
CA SER A 14 9.80 12.71 17.69
C SER A 14 8.73 12.76 16.60
N CYS A 15 8.20 11.61 16.15
CA CYS A 15 7.14 11.62 15.15
C CYS A 15 5.72 11.50 15.73
N THR A 16 5.51 11.05 16.98
CA THR A 16 4.20 10.58 17.47
C THR A 16 3.05 11.60 17.48
N ALA A 17 3.30 12.92 17.41
CA ALA A 17 2.26 13.94 17.51
C ALA A 17 1.26 13.96 16.33
N LEU A 18 1.61 13.44 15.15
CA LEU A 18 0.72 13.42 13.97
C LEU A 18 -0.04 12.09 13.80
N TYR A 19 0.11 11.11 14.69
CA TYR A 19 -0.31 9.72 14.45
C TYR A 19 -1.59 9.30 15.19
N ALA A 20 -2.21 10.18 15.99
CA ALA A 20 -3.29 9.80 16.92
C ALA A 20 -4.73 9.96 16.37
N GLN A 21 -4.96 10.65 15.25
CA GLN A 21 -6.31 11.16 14.92
C GLN A 21 -7.21 10.27 14.04
N ASN A 22 -6.91 8.98 13.81
CA ASN A 22 -7.82 8.14 12.99
C ASN A 22 -7.99 6.71 13.53
N ARG A 23 -8.49 6.60 14.77
CA ARG A 23 -9.01 5.35 15.36
C ARG A 23 -10.49 5.15 15.02
N ALA A 24 -10.78 4.70 13.80
CA ALA A 24 -12.09 4.10 13.50
C ALA A 24 -11.91 2.83 12.65
N GLN A 25 -12.21 1.69 13.27
CA GLN A 25 -12.53 0.38 12.68
C GLN A 25 -11.51 -0.25 11.70
N THR A 26 -10.43 -0.83 12.24
CA THR A 26 -9.64 -1.93 11.67
C THR A 26 -8.79 -2.54 12.81
N ALA A 27 -8.26 -3.75 12.64
CA ALA A 27 -7.28 -4.44 13.49
C ALA A 27 -6.51 -3.55 14.49
N LYS A 28 -6.40 -4.01 15.75
CA LYS A 28 -5.78 -3.24 16.85
C LYS A 28 -4.37 -2.78 16.44
N PRO A 29 -3.87 -1.62 16.90
CA PRO A 29 -2.55 -1.12 16.53
C PRO A 29 -1.41 -2.16 16.67
N ALA A 30 -1.50 -3.02 17.69
CA ALA A 30 -0.58 -4.14 17.90
C ALA A 30 -0.61 -5.16 16.74
N ASP A 31 -1.80 -5.62 16.34
CA ASP A 31 -1.98 -6.58 15.24
C ASP A 31 -1.46 -6.04 13.90
N ARG A 32 -1.53 -4.71 13.70
CA ARG A 32 -1.03 -4.06 12.48
C ARG A 32 0.49 -4.04 12.46
N MET A 33 1.12 -3.65 13.56
CA MET A 33 2.58 -3.66 13.66
C MET A 33 3.13 -5.08 13.52
N GLU A 34 2.49 -6.08 14.12
CA GLU A 34 2.88 -7.48 13.98
C GLU A 34 2.85 -7.93 12.50
N LYS A 35 1.83 -7.53 11.75
CA LYS A 35 1.75 -7.80 10.30
C LYS A 35 2.88 -7.12 9.53
N CYS A 36 3.19 -5.86 9.85
CA CYS A 36 4.34 -5.15 9.25
C CYS A 36 5.65 -5.92 9.50
N THR A 37 5.87 -6.37 10.74
CA THR A 37 7.05 -7.14 11.13
C THR A 37 7.14 -8.47 10.39
N LYS A 38 6.02 -9.21 10.24
CA LYS A 38 6.01 -10.45 9.44
C LYS A 38 6.34 -10.21 7.98
N VAL A 39 5.84 -9.11 7.39
CA VAL A 39 6.20 -8.73 6.01
C VAL A 39 7.68 -8.35 5.90
N ALA A 40 8.21 -7.64 6.89
CA ALA A 40 9.61 -7.25 6.95
C ALA A 40 10.54 -8.46 7.02
N ASN A 41 10.26 -9.43 7.89
CA ASN A 41 11.02 -10.67 7.99
C ASN A 41 11.04 -11.44 6.66
N ARG A 42 9.87 -11.68 6.05
CA ARG A 42 9.78 -12.36 4.75
C ARG A 42 10.56 -11.64 3.64
N LEU A 43 10.62 -10.31 3.70
CA LEU A 43 11.38 -9.54 2.72
C LEU A 43 12.89 -9.61 3.02
N ALA A 44 13.30 -9.60 4.29
CA ALA A 44 14.70 -9.81 4.67
C ALA A 44 15.22 -11.14 4.12
N ASP A 45 14.46 -12.22 4.30
CA ASP A 45 14.79 -13.55 3.77
C ASP A 45 14.93 -13.52 2.23
N LYS A 46 13.98 -12.87 1.54
CA LYS A 46 14.01 -12.73 0.06
C LYS A 46 15.16 -11.88 -0.45
N LEU A 47 15.60 -10.91 0.35
CA LEU A 47 16.76 -10.06 0.04
C LEU A 47 18.07 -10.74 0.43
N GLN A 48 18.01 -11.92 1.06
CA GLN A 48 19.16 -12.68 1.55
C GLN A 48 20.06 -11.82 2.43
N LEU A 49 19.45 -11.12 3.40
CA LEU A 49 20.19 -10.30 4.35
C LEU A 49 20.91 -11.21 5.36
N ASP A 50 22.11 -10.83 5.75
CA ASP A 50 22.79 -11.45 6.89
C ASP A 50 22.10 -11.06 8.21
N ASP A 51 22.34 -11.84 9.28
CA ASP A 51 21.67 -11.67 10.57
C ASP A 51 21.80 -10.24 11.13
N ARG A 52 22.95 -9.60 10.94
CA ARG A 52 23.18 -8.24 11.44
C ARG A 52 22.36 -7.23 10.64
N THR A 53 22.39 -7.32 9.31
CA THR A 53 21.60 -6.44 8.46
C THR A 53 20.10 -6.68 8.66
N GLN A 54 19.67 -7.92 8.88
CA GLN A 54 18.28 -8.26 9.15
C GLN A 54 17.77 -7.66 10.46
N GLN A 55 18.54 -7.71 11.54
CA GLN A 55 18.17 -7.10 12.83
C GLN A 55 17.93 -5.58 12.72
N TRP A 56 18.70 -4.90 11.88
CA TRP A 56 18.49 -3.49 11.58
C TRP A 56 17.31 -3.25 10.62
N PHE A 57 17.21 -4.08 9.58
CA PHE A 57 16.24 -3.91 8.50
C PHE A 57 14.79 -4.15 8.95
N VAL A 58 14.54 -5.21 9.72
CA VAL A 58 13.19 -5.63 10.11
C VAL A 58 12.39 -4.53 10.81
N PRO A 59 12.87 -3.91 11.92
CA PRO A 59 12.13 -2.84 12.59
C PRO A 59 11.97 -1.60 11.70
N LEU A 60 13.00 -1.25 10.92
CA LEU A 60 12.96 -0.09 10.03
C LEU A 60 11.94 -0.27 8.89
N TYR A 61 11.92 -1.45 8.27
CA TYR A 61 10.98 -1.76 7.19
C TYR A 61 9.55 -1.94 7.71
N ALA A 62 9.37 -2.48 8.91
CA ALA A 62 8.05 -2.56 9.55
C ALA A 62 7.46 -1.16 9.78
N ALA A 63 8.27 -0.21 10.29
CA ALA A 63 7.87 1.19 10.44
C ALA A 63 7.52 1.84 9.10
N TYR A 64 8.34 1.63 8.07
CA TYR A 64 8.06 2.11 6.71
C TYR A 64 6.70 1.63 6.17
N GLN A 65 6.42 0.32 6.28
CA GLN A 65 5.14 -0.26 5.85
C GLN A 65 3.97 0.28 6.67
N ASP A 66 4.17 0.46 7.97
CA ASP A 66 3.20 1.08 8.84
C ASP A 66 2.85 2.49 8.33
N THR A 67 3.84 3.38 8.18
CA THR A 67 3.62 4.75 7.70
C THR A 67 2.87 4.79 6.36
N LEU A 68 3.28 3.96 5.40
CA LEU A 68 2.59 3.87 4.10
C LEU A 68 1.13 3.43 4.23
N MET A 69 0.86 2.44 5.09
CA MET A 69 -0.52 2.03 5.37
C MET A 69 -1.33 3.12 6.06
N GLY A 70 -0.69 3.92 6.93
CA GLY A 70 -1.29 5.08 7.58
C GLY A 70 -1.74 6.11 6.55
N ILE A 71 -0.83 6.54 5.66
CA ILE A 71 -1.13 7.46 4.55
C ILE A 71 -2.29 6.94 3.71
N ARG A 72 -2.23 5.67 3.28
CA ARG A 72 -3.30 5.06 2.49
C ARG A 72 -4.65 5.05 3.21
N ARG A 73 -4.66 4.95 4.55
CA ARG A 73 -5.89 4.96 5.33
C ARG A 73 -6.45 6.38 5.47
N THR A 74 -5.59 7.35 5.79
CA THR A 74 -5.99 8.76 5.98
C THR A 74 -6.61 9.34 4.72
N TYR A 75 -6.01 9.07 3.56
CA TYR A 75 -6.50 9.55 2.26
C TYR A 75 -7.26 8.46 1.49
N ARG A 76 -7.82 7.47 2.22
CA ARG A 76 -8.71 6.49 1.60
C ARG A 76 -10.00 7.23 1.29
N MET A 77 -10.36 7.31 0.00
CA MET A 77 -11.73 7.64 -0.36
C MET A 77 -12.66 6.65 0.32
N GLY A 78 -13.50 7.13 1.23
CA GLY A 78 -14.55 6.31 1.83
C GLY A 78 -15.39 5.68 0.73
N LYS A 79 -15.89 4.45 0.94
CA LYS A 79 -17.08 4.06 0.17
C LYS A 79 -18.16 5.07 0.52
N PRO A 80 -18.88 5.68 -0.44
CA PRO A 80 -20.00 6.54 -0.10
C PRO A 80 -20.91 5.73 0.83
N VAL A 81 -21.23 6.30 1.99
CA VAL A 81 -22.14 5.72 2.97
C VAL A 81 -23.56 5.91 2.42
N GLY A 82 -23.84 5.24 1.30
CA GLY A 82 -25.18 5.07 0.75
C GLY A 82 -25.66 3.69 1.17
N LYS A 83 -26.71 3.64 1.99
CA LYS A 83 -27.42 2.41 2.37
C LYS A 83 -27.75 1.61 1.11
N GLY A 84 -27.24 0.39 1.00
CA GLY A 84 -27.63 -0.51 -0.08
C GLY A 84 -26.48 -1.39 -0.54
N GLN A 85 -26.77 -2.67 -0.64
CA GLN A 85 -25.83 -3.71 -1.01
C GLN A 85 -25.24 -3.46 -2.41
N GLY A 86 -23.93 -3.68 -2.54
CA GLY A 86 -23.41 -4.31 -3.77
C GLY A 86 -23.28 -3.45 -5.03
N LYS A 87 -22.95 -2.15 -4.96
CA LYS A 87 -22.30 -1.48 -6.10
C LYS A 87 -21.16 -0.61 -5.61
N GLN A 88 -19.97 -0.81 -6.19
CA GLN A 88 -18.95 0.24 -6.21
C GLN A 88 -19.62 1.41 -6.94
N ALA A 89 -20.18 2.37 -6.20
CA ALA A 89 -20.47 3.66 -6.80
C ALA A 89 -19.10 4.18 -7.25
N GLY A 90 -18.84 4.04 -8.55
CA GLY A 90 -17.65 4.60 -9.17
C GLY A 90 -17.66 6.12 -8.96
N VAL A 91 -16.58 6.75 -9.41
CA VAL A 91 -16.41 8.21 -9.45
C VAL A 91 -17.66 8.96 -9.98
N CYS A 92 -18.52 8.27 -10.76
CA CYS A 92 -19.78 8.71 -11.35
C CYS A 92 -20.94 9.15 -10.41
N ALA A 93 -20.75 9.26 -9.09
CA ALA A 93 -21.81 9.72 -8.18
C ALA A 93 -21.39 10.87 -7.25
N LEU A 94 -20.22 11.46 -7.48
CA LEU A 94 -19.72 12.58 -6.70
C LEU A 94 -20.20 13.90 -7.32
N ASN A 95 -20.59 14.86 -6.50
CA ASN A 95 -20.77 16.24 -6.96
C ASN A 95 -19.40 16.89 -7.25
N ASP A 96 -19.39 18.03 -7.94
CA ASP A 96 -18.14 18.69 -8.36
C ASP A 96 -17.18 18.98 -7.20
N ALA A 97 -17.70 19.43 -6.05
CA ALA A 97 -16.88 19.73 -4.88
C ALA A 97 -16.26 18.45 -4.27
N GLU A 98 -17.03 17.37 -4.19
CA GLU A 98 -16.54 16.07 -3.74
C GLU A 98 -15.51 15.48 -4.71
N ALA A 99 -15.74 15.63 -6.03
CA ALA A 99 -14.81 15.19 -7.05
C ALA A 99 -13.47 15.95 -6.98
N LEU A 100 -13.50 17.28 -6.81
CA LEU A 100 -12.31 18.09 -6.60
C LEU A 100 -11.56 17.66 -5.32
N GLN A 101 -12.28 17.45 -4.22
CA GLN A 101 -11.68 16.99 -2.97
C GLN A 101 -11.05 15.59 -3.11
N CYS A 102 -11.63 14.70 -3.92
CA CYS A 102 -11.04 13.41 -4.24
C CYS A 102 -9.69 13.56 -4.93
N VAL A 103 -9.61 14.46 -5.91
CA VAL A 103 -8.39 14.74 -6.67
C VAL A 103 -7.32 15.28 -5.72
N GLU A 104 -7.65 16.29 -4.91
CA GLU A 104 -6.72 16.85 -3.92
C GLU A 104 -6.19 15.80 -2.93
N ASN A 105 -7.08 14.95 -2.41
CA ASN A 105 -6.68 13.88 -1.49
C ASN A 105 -5.78 12.85 -2.16
N ALA A 106 -6.02 12.53 -3.43
CA ALA A 106 -5.16 11.64 -4.21
C ALA A 106 -3.77 12.25 -4.41
N LEU A 107 -3.70 13.52 -4.80
CA LEU A 107 -2.44 14.24 -4.97
C LEU A 107 -1.66 14.32 -3.65
N LYS A 108 -2.34 14.67 -2.54
CA LYS A 108 -1.71 14.75 -1.22
C LYS A 108 -1.19 13.40 -0.74
N ARG A 109 -1.96 12.33 -0.95
CA ARG A 109 -1.53 10.96 -0.66
C ARG A 109 -0.24 10.62 -1.41
N ASP A 110 -0.17 10.95 -2.69
CA ASP A 110 0.94 10.60 -3.55
C ASP A 110 2.20 11.41 -3.19
N GLU A 111 2.04 12.71 -2.90
CA GLU A 111 3.11 13.58 -2.37
C GLU A 111 3.72 13.00 -1.08
N LEU A 112 2.87 12.68 -0.09
CA LEU A 112 3.32 12.13 1.19
C LEU A 112 3.95 10.74 1.03
N THR A 113 3.38 9.91 0.17
CA THR A 113 3.94 8.58 -0.13
C THR A 113 5.34 8.70 -0.73
N LEU A 114 5.53 9.62 -1.68
CA LEU A 114 6.84 9.87 -2.29
C LEU A 114 7.84 10.42 -1.29
N LYS A 115 7.42 11.35 -0.42
CA LYS A 115 8.27 11.88 0.66
C LYS A 115 8.77 10.75 1.57
N VAL A 116 7.88 9.92 2.11
CA VAL A 116 8.25 8.77 2.96
C VAL A 116 9.18 7.81 2.22
N LYS A 117 8.91 7.50 0.94
CA LYS A 117 9.79 6.64 0.14
C LYS A 117 11.20 7.22 0.03
N ARG A 118 11.34 8.53 -0.21
CA ARG A 118 12.63 9.21 -0.31
C ARG A 118 13.37 9.19 1.03
N ASP A 119 12.69 9.48 2.13
CA ASP A 119 13.29 9.50 3.46
C ASP A 119 13.83 8.12 3.86
N TYR A 120 13.04 7.07 3.63
CA TYR A 120 13.46 5.70 3.92
C TYR A 120 14.49 5.16 2.92
N TYR A 121 14.50 5.60 1.67
CA TYR A 121 15.55 5.27 0.71
C TYR A 121 16.93 5.69 1.22
N VAL A 122 17.04 6.90 1.81
CA VAL A 122 18.30 7.40 2.39
C VAL A 122 18.78 6.53 3.54
N GLN A 123 17.88 5.93 4.32
CA GLN A 123 18.26 4.98 5.37
C GLN A 123 18.65 3.62 4.80
N PHE A 124 17.85 3.09 3.87
CA PHE A 124 18.08 1.77 3.27
C PHE A 124 19.39 1.69 2.49
N LYS A 125 19.76 2.74 1.75
CA LYS A 125 21.00 2.76 0.97
C LYS A 125 22.30 2.71 1.79
N LYS A 126 22.20 2.85 3.12
CA LYS A 126 23.38 2.77 4.02
C LYS A 126 23.89 1.34 4.19
N GLN A 127 23.02 0.35 4.13
CA GLN A 127 23.35 -1.06 4.42
C GLN A 127 22.90 -2.01 3.31
N LEU A 128 22.00 -1.59 2.43
CA LEU A 128 21.50 -2.42 1.33
C LEU A 128 22.22 -2.12 0.02
N THR A 129 22.44 -3.17 -0.77
CA THR A 129 22.98 -3.05 -2.13
C THR A 129 21.98 -2.39 -3.08
N PRO A 130 22.44 -1.76 -4.18
CA PRO A 130 21.55 -1.21 -5.20
C PRO A 130 20.53 -2.22 -5.73
N GLN A 131 20.95 -3.48 -5.88
CA GLN A 131 20.10 -4.58 -6.32
C GLN A 131 18.97 -4.86 -5.34
N GLN A 132 19.24 -4.85 -4.03
CA GLN A 132 18.21 -5.00 -3.00
C GLN A 132 17.26 -3.78 -2.95
N LEU A 133 17.79 -2.56 -3.13
CA LEU A 133 16.99 -1.34 -3.21
C LEU A 133 16.00 -1.38 -4.39
N VAL A 134 16.42 -1.89 -5.56
CA VAL A 134 15.52 -2.10 -6.71
C VAL A 134 14.39 -3.07 -6.35
N ARG A 135 14.65 -4.15 -5.60
CA ARG A 135 13.58 -5.04 -5.11
C ARG A 135 12.60 -4.26 -4.23
N ILE A 136 13.07 -3.44 -3.29
CA ILE A 136 12.21 -2.69 -2.37
C ILE A 136 11.38 -1.62 -3.09
N PHE A 137 11.96 -0.83 -3.99
CA PHE A 137 11.31 0.37 -4.51
C PHE A 137 10.68 0.21 -5.89
N CYS A 138 11.19 -0.70 -6.72
CA CYS A 138 10.76 -0.87 -8.11
C CYS A 138 9.90 -2.13 -8.30
N THR A 139 10.20 -3.24 -7.62
CA THR A 139 9.40 -4.47 -7.79
C THR A 139 8.06 -4.43 -7.05
N LEU A 140 7.98 -3.72 -5.92
CA LEU A 140 6.72 -3.44 -5.20
C LEU A 140 5.76 -2.51 -5.98
N GLN A 141 6.24 -1.80 -6.99
CA GLN A 141 5.39 -0.98 -7.87
C GLN A 141 4.78 -1.78 -9.03
N ARG A 142 5.38 -2.91 -9.39
CA ARG A 142 4.79 -3.85 -10.35
C ARG A 142 3.72 -4.67 -9.64
N LYS A 143 2.47 -4.20 -9.65
CA LYS A 143 1.32 -5.08 -9.34
C LYS A 143 1.33 -6.23 -10.35
N PRO A 144 1.34 -7.51 -9.94
CA PRO A 144 1.15 -8.64 -10.86
C PRO A 144 -0.28 -8.73 -11.43
N ASN A 145 -1.05 -7.64 -11.44
CA ASN A 145 -2.47 -7.65 -11.76
C ASN A 145 -2.78 -7.13 -13.18
N GLN A 146 -1.88 -7.33 -14.13
CA GLN A 146 -2.18 -7.20 -15.57
C GLN A 146 -2.30 -8.56 -16.28
N GLY A 147 -2.55 -9.62 -15.51
CA GLY A 147 -2.68 -10.97 -16.06
C GLY A 147 -3.55 -11.86 -15.20
N LYS A 148 -4.78 -11.43 -14.87
CA LYS A 148 -5.83 -12.42 -14.68
C LYS A 148 -5.97 -13.14 -16.03
N ARG A 149 -5.28 -14.28 -16.16
CA ARG A 149 -5.52 -15.26 -17.21
C ARG A 149 -7.05 -15.40 -17.31
N PRO A 150 -7.68 -15.27 -18.50
CA PRO A 150 -9.04 -15.73 -18.61
C PRO A 150 -9.02 -17.19 -18.15
N ALA A 151 -9.91 -17.55 -17.22
CA ALA A 151 -10.08 -18.92 -16.79
C ALA A 151 -10.59 -19.72 -18.00
N GLN A 152 -9.67 -20.11 -18.88
CA GLN A 152 -9.91 -21.04 -19.95
C GLN A 152 -9.99 -22.42 -19.31
N GLY A 153 -11.22 -22.94 -19.22
CA GLY A 153 -11.47 -24.35 -18.97
C GLY A 153 -12.06 -24.68 -17.61
N GLN A 154 -13.31 -24.30 -17.37
CA GLN A 154 -14.23 -25.24 -16.72
C GLN A 154 -15.40 -25.46 -17.67
N ARG A 155 -15.23 -26.49 -18.51
CA ARG A 155 -16.27 -27.00 -19.41
C ARG A 155 -17.33 -27.70 -18.57
N GLY A 156 -18.58 -27.49 -18.97
CA GLY A 156 -19.72 -28.35 -18.64
C GLY A 156 -20.56 -27.83 -17.48
N HIS A 157 -21.65 -27.13 -17.79
CA HIS A 157 -23.04 -27.60 -17.62
C HIS A 157 -23.93 -26.57 -18.32
N GLY A 158 -24.68 -27.02 -19.31
CA GLY A 158 -25.54 -26.16 -20.12
C GLY A 158 -26.73 -25.63 -19.34
N HIS A 159 -27.18 -24.42 -19.69
CA HIS A 159 -28.58 -24.10 -19.98
C HIS A 159 -28.66 -22.69 -20.59
N HIS A 160 -29.13 -22.67 -21.84
CA HIS A 160 -29.89 -21.64 -22.53
C HIS A 160 -30.15 -20.30 -21.81
N GLN A 161 -29.62 -19.19 -22.35
CA GLN A 161 -30.47 -18.09 -22.82
C GLN A 161 -29.70 -17.11 -23.71
N GLN A 162 -30.31 -16.82 -24.85
CA GLN A 162 -29.91 -15.86 -25.87
C GLN A 162 -30.10 -14.42 -25.34
N GLY A 163 -29.29 -13.47 -25.80
CA GLY A 163 -29.51 -12.06 -25.48
C GLY A 163 -28.42 -11.12 -25.94
N HIS A 164 -28.50 -10.75 -27.22
CA HIS A 164 -28.09 -9.47 -27.82
C HIS A 164 -26.68 -8.90 -27.58
N GLY A 165 -25.92 -8.87 -28.67
CA GLY A 165 -24.78 -7.97 -28.85
C GLY A 165 -25.22 -6.51 -28.95
N GLY A 166 -24.37 -5.64 -28.43
CA GLY A 166 -24.45 -4.19 -28.56
C GLY A 166 -23.09 -3.59 -28.24
N GLY A 167 -22.29 -3.36 -29.28
CA GLY A 167 -21.00 -2.68 -29.18
C GLY A 167 -21.21 -1.20 -28.88
N TRP A 168 -20.62 -0.72 -27.79
CA TRP A 168 -20.50 0.72 -27.54
C TRP A 168 -19.18 1.20 -28.14
N GLN A 169 -19.24 1.66 -29.38
CA GLN A 169 -18.28 2.60 -29.94
C GLN A 169 -19.06 3.85 -30.32
N GLN A 170 -18.85 4.91 -29.55
CA GLN A 170 -19.21 6.29 -29.85
C GLN A 170 -18.33 7.17 -28.96
N THR A 171 -17.20 7.61 -29.51
CA THR A 171 -16.47 8.77 -29.04
C THR A 171 -17.08 10.00 -29.70
N PRO A 172 -17.49 11.05 -28.98
CA PRO A 172 -17.70 12.34 -29.59
C PRO A 172 -16.35 13.04 -29.78
N ASP A 173 -16.12 13.48 -31.01
CA ASP A 173 -15.08 14.44 -31.37
C ASP A 173 -15.25 15.73 -30.55
N PHE A 174 -14.16 16.25 -29.99
CA PHE A 174 -14.09 17.60 -29.45
C PHE A 174 -13.42 18.47 -30.52
N ASP A 175 -14.19 19.42 -31.08
CA ASP A 175 -13.65 20.65 -31.68
C ASP A 175 -13.06 21.58 -30.59
#